data_AF-A0A0A1X8H6-F1
#
_entry.id   AF-A0A0A1X8H6-F1
#
_cell.length_a   1.000
_cell.length_b   1.000
_cell.length_c   1.000
_cell.angle_alpha   90.00
_cell.angle_beta   90.00
_cell.angle_gamma   90.00
#
_symmetry.space_group_name_H-M   'P 1'
#
loop_
_entity.id
_entity.type
_entity.pdbx_description
1 polymer ?
#
loop_
_entity_poly.entity_id
_entity_poly.type
_entity_poly.pdbx_seq_one_letter_code
_entity_poly.pdbx_strand_id
1 'polypeptide(L)'
;MLFYQRLKRFVSGTVSKSHFRSFNHSLRMSSNQASKVIAIGQMCATNNKAHNMQQVEELFRKAKTQSAKFLFLPECCDFVGEHRKQTLELAEPLEGATMTQYKELAKTHQMWVSLGGIHESILDANNDKTDKIYNTHVLVNDLGEVVSIYRKLHLFDVETEEMRFRESDVVTPGPHLVAPVNTPIGLLGMQICYDLRFGEASSLLRKLGAQILTYPSAFAYSTGKAHWEVLLRARAIENQSYVIAAAQKGAHNSKRTSWGHALVVDPWGKVLANCEEQDLAIATAEIDLNKNVSVQKNMPVFQHKRNDVYSLTSFGMGTVDITQDHQFAKNIIKKETIFYETEHCFAFTNLRCVVEGHVLVSTKRVTQRLDNLLCHEICDLFSTVCKVQRMLEKFYQTTSATVTVQDGPDAGQTVPHVHFHILPRRPRDFSENDHIYTRMDDRCLDQPDRSLEDRIMEAQKYRDFMKGQ
;
A
#
# COMPACT_ATOMS: atom_id res chain seq x y z
N MET A 1 -23.65 -21.50 41.46
CA MET A 1 -23.30 -21.44 42.89
C MET A 1 -22.63 -22.77 43.22
N LEU A 2 -21.40 -22.75 43.76
CA LEU A 2 -20.46 -23.90 43.93
C LEU A 2 -19.79 -24.41 42.65
N PHE A 3 -18.73 -23.75 42.18
CA PHE A 3 -17.50 -24.38 41.62
C PHE A 3 -16.40 -23.34 41.29
N TYR A 4 -16.20 -22.34 42.17
CA TYR A 4 -15.22 -21.27 41.94
C TYR A 4 -14.55 -20.83 43.24
N GLN A 5 -13.89 -21.74 43.98
CA GLN A 5 -13.19 -21.35 45.22
C GLN A 5 -12.13 -22.33 45.76
N ARG A 6 -11.36 -23.04 44.93
CA ARG A 6 -10.20 -23.81 45.41
C ARG A 6 -9.08 -23.86 44.37
N LEU A 7 -8.13 -22.94 44.47
CA LEU A 7 -6.68 -23.15 44.25
C LEU A 7 -5.94 -21.80 44.35
N LYS A 8 -5.78 -21.33 45.59
CA LYS A 8 -4.73 -20.39 46.01
C LYS A 8 -4.16 -20.91 47.33
N ARG A 9 -2.95 -21.48 47.31
CA ARG A 9 -1.88 -21.40 48.34
C ARG A 9 -0.80 -22.46 48.09
N PHE A 10 0.43 -22.11 48.46
CA PHE A 10 1.74 -22.76 48.24
C PHE A 10 2.30 -22.48 46.83
N VAL A 11 3.39 -21.74 46.64
CA VAL A 11 4.65 -21.67 47.40
C VAL A 11 5.18 -20.22 47.50
N SER A 12 5.61 -19.85 48.70
CA SER A 12 6.41 -18.67 49.02
C SER A 12 7.88 -18.92 48.67
N GLY A 13 8.46 -18.07 47.84
CA GLY A 13 9.90 -18.02 47.56
C GLY A 13 10.28 -16.64 47.05
N THR A 14 10.83 -15.82 47.94
CA THR A 14 11.34 -14.47 47.72
C THR A 14 12.51 -14.45 46.73
N VAL A 15 12.37 -13.73 45.61
CA VAL A 15 13.51 -13.21 44.83
C VAL A 15 13.20 -11.77 44.38
N SER A 16 14.23 -10.94 44.54
CA SER A 16 14.33 -9.49 44.37
C SER A 16 13.66 -8.91 43.11
N LYS A 17 12.86 -7.85 43.29
CA LYS A 17 12.37 -6.99 42.22
C LYS A 17 13.32 -5.82 42.01
N SER A 18 13.96 -5.75 40.83
CA SER A 18 14.44 -4.48 40.29
C SER A 18 14.23 -4.44 38.77
N HIS A 19 13.57 -3.37 38.32
CA HIS A 19 13.57 -2.82 36.97
C HIS A 19 12.95 -3.64 35.83
N PHE A 20 11.62 -3.56 35.69
CA PHE A 20 10.97 -3.40 34.38
C PHE A 20 9.66 -2.63 34.59
N ARG A 21 9.62 -1.35 34.19
CA ARG A 21 8.40 -0.54 34.14
C ARG A 21 7.58 -1.02 32.94
N SER A 22 6.56 -1.83 33.17
CA SER A 22 5.50 -2.05 32.19
C SER A 22 4.60 -0.82 32.17
N PHE A 23 4.52 -0.12 31.04
CA PHE A 23 3.48 0.88 30.78
C PHE A 23 2.13 0.16 30.61
N ASN A 24 1.47 -0.15 31.73
CA ASN A 24 0.03 -0.41 31.74
C ASN A 24 -0.68 0.94 31.80
N HIS A 25 -0.98 1.54 30.64
CA HIS A 25 -1.96 2.61 30.61
C HIS A 25 -3.36 1.98 30.57
N SER A 26 -4.04 2.06 31.70
CA SER A 26 -5.46 1.76 31.80
C SER A 26 -6.23 2.55 30.74
N LEU A 27 -7.08 1.87 29.98
CA LEU A 27 -8.17 2.44 29.19
C LEU A 27 -9.09 3.25 30.11
N ARG A 28 -8.75 4.53 30.31
CA ARG A 28 -9.75 5.55 30.57
C ARG A 28 -10.36 5.90 29.22
N MET A 29 -11.63 5.53 29.03
CA MET A 29 -12.47 6.09 27.98
C MET A 29 -12.60 7.59 28.24
N SER A 30 -11.66 8.35 27.68
CA SER A 30 -11.74 9.79 27.52
C SER A 30 -12.48 10.04 26.21
N SER A 31 -13.76 10.37 26.32
CA SER A 31 -14.66 10.81 25.25
C SER A 31 -14.32 12.23 24.74
N ASN A 32 -13.05 12.51 24.46
CA ASN A 32 -12.67 13.65 23.63
C ASN A 32 -12.41 13.10 22.23
N GLN A 33 -13.50 12.94 21.47
CA GLN A 33 -13.43 12.62 20.05
C GLN A 33 -12.76 13.84 19.40
N ALA A 34 -11.45 13.73 19.13
CA ALA A 34 -10.70 14.78 18.46
C ALA A 34 -11.46 15.19 17.18
N SER A 35 -11.64 16.49 16.97
CA SER A 35 -12.32 17.01 15.79
C SER A 35 -11.72 16.41 14.51
N LYS A 36 -12.57 15.75 13.71
CA LYS A 36 -12.21 15.16 12.41
C LYS A 36 -12.64 16.05 11.25
N VAL A 37 -12.65 17.36 11.48
CA VAL A 37 -12.90 18.34 10.42
C VAL A 37 -11.70 18.37 9.50
N ILE A 38 -11.96 18.15 8.22
CA ILE A 38 -11.00 18.25 7.13
C ILE A 38 -11.31 19.47 6.26
N ALA A 39 -10.33 19.93 5.49
CA ALA A 39 -10.50 20.90 4.42
C ALA A 39 -10.02 20.31 3.09
N ILE A 40 -10.82 20.46 2.05
CA ILE A 40 -10.43 20.17 0.66
C ILE A 40 -10.12 21.47 -0.05
N GLY A 41 -8.96 21.54 -0.71
CA GLY A 41 -8.49 22.70 -1.45
C GLY A 41 -8.85 22.65 -2.93
N GLN A 42 -9.14 23.83 -3.48
CA GLN A 42 -9.27 24.10 -4.90
C GLN A 42 -8.37 25.28 -5.26
N MET A 43 -7.57 25.15 -6.32
CA MET A 43 -6.65 26.19 -6.79
C MET A 43 -6.45 26.10 -8.31
N CYS A 44 -5.77 27.09 -8.87
CA CYS A 44 -5.29 27.08 -10.26
C CYS A 44 -3.78 27.23 -10.27
N ALA A 45 -3.04 26.12 -10.39
CA ALA A 45 -1.58 26.17 -10.47
C ALA A 45 -1.12 26.55 -11.89
N THR A 46 -0.01 27.28 -11.99
CA THR A 46 0.65 27.66 -13.25
C THR A 46 2.11 27.20 -13.25
N ASN A 47 2.94 27.62 -14.19
CA ASN A 47 4.38 27.36 -14.15
C ASN A 47 5.13 28.23 -13.13
N ASN A 48 4.47 29.19 -12.48
CA ASN A 48 5.06 30.04 -11.45
C ASN A 48 4.94 29.40 -10.05
N LYS A 49 5.98 28.65 -9.65
CA LYS A 49 6.03 27.95 -8.35
C LYS A 49 5.83 28.88 -7.15
N ALA A 50 6.35 30.10 -7.20
CA ALA A 50 6.21 31.07 -6.11
C ALA A 50 4.75 31.52 -5.94
N HIS A 51 4.05 31.78 -7.05
CA HIS A 51 2.63 32.10 -7.04
C HIS A 51 1.78 30.92 -6.52
N ASN A 52 2.08 29.71 -6.99
CA ASN A 52 1.37 28.51 -6.55
C ASN A 52 1.58 28.26 -5.04
N MET A 53 2.79 28.51 -4.51
CA MET A 53 3.07 28.41 -3.08
C MET A 53 2.23 29.41 -2.27
N GLN A 54 2.09 30.66 -2.73
CA GLN A 54 1.22 31.65 -2.07
C GLN A 54 -0.25 31.19 -2.04
N GLN A 55 -0.74 30.55 -3.10
CA GLN A 55 -2.08 29.95 -3.10
C GLN A 55 -2.18 28.83 -2.07
N VAL A 56 -1.17 27.96 -1.96
CA VAL A 56 -1.14 26.88 -0.96
C VAL A 56 -1.12 27.43 0.47
N GLU A 57 -0.30 28.45 0.75
CA GLU A 57 -0.28 29.15 2.05
C GLU A 57 -1.66 29.72 2.41
N GLU A 58 -2.34 30.33 1.44
CA GLU A 58 -3.69 30.84 1.62
C GLU A 58 -4.70 29.72 1.92
N LEU A 59 -4.58 28.56 1.27
CA LEU A 59 -5.42 27.39 1.58
C LEU A 59 -5.16 26.86 3.01
N PHE A 60 -3.91 26.82 3.46
CA PHE A 60 -3.55 26.49 4.85
C PHE A 60 -4.18 27.48 5.84
N ARG A 61 -4.09 28.78 5.55
CA ARG A 61 -4.69 29.83 6.38
C ARG A 61 -6.21 29.67 6.47
N LYS A 62 -6.89 29.49 5.33
CA LYS A 62 -8.35 29.26 5.29
C LYS A 62 -8.73 27.99 6.07
N ALA A 63 -7.99 26.89 5.88
CA ALA A 63 -8.25 25.62 6.56
C ALA A 63 -8.09 25.76 8.09
N LYS A 64 -7.07 26.51 8.52
CA LYS A 64 -6.84 26.80 9.95
C LYS A 64 -7.97 27.62 10.54
N THR A 65 -8.49 28.63 9.84
CA THR A 65 -9.65 29.42 10.27
C THR A 65 -10.89 28.55 10.46
N GLN A 66 -11.07 27.52 9.64
CA GLN A 66 -12.15 26.55 9.76
C GLN A 66 -11.85 25.40 10.75
N SER A 67 -10.78 25.51 11.53
CA SER A 67 -10.34 24.51 12.52
C SER A 67 -10.10 23.11 11.93
N ALA A 68 -9.81 23.01 10.63
CA ALA A 68 -9.48 21.75 10.00
C ALA A 68 -8.14 21.21 10.53
N LYS A 69 -8.04 19.89 10.66
CA LYS A 69 -6.83 19.18 11.10
C LYS A 69 -6.07 18.52 9.96
N PHE A 70 -6.68 18.50 8.78
CA PHE A 70 -6.14 17.86 7.60
C PHE A 70 -6.56 18.65 6.36
N LEU A 71 -5.59 19.14 5.59
CA LEU A 71 -5.80 19.80 4.31
C LEU A 71 -5.46 18.86 3.14
N PHE A 72 -6.34 18.80 2.15
CA PHE A 72 -6.11 18.08 0.91
C PHE A 72 -5.86 19.07 -0.22
N LEU A 73 -4.68 19.01 -0.82
CA LEU A 73 -4.30 19.79 -2.00
C LEU A 73 -4.46 18.95 -3.27
N PRO A 74 -4.74 19.58 -4.43
CA PRO A 74 -4.95 18.86 -5.67
C PRO A 74 -3.66 18.26 -6.26
N GLU A 75 -3.82 17.46 -7.30
CA GLU A 75 -2.74 17.09 -8.22
C GLU A 75 -2.11 18.36 -8.81
N CYS A 76 -0.82 18.35 -9.11
CA CYS A 76 -0.06 19.49 -9.62
C CYS A 76 -0.13 20.74 -8.70
N CYS A 77 -0.25 20.56 -7.38
CA CYS A 77 -0.28 21.71 -6.44
C CYS A 77 1.04 22.50 -6.40
N ASP A 78 2.14 21.87 -6.85
CA ASP A 78 3.45 22.48 -7.02
C ASP A 78 3.50 23.39 -8.25
N PHE A 79 3.16 22.88 -9.44
CA PHE A 79 3.09 23.65 -10.68
C PHE A 79 2.39 22.92 -11.82
N VAL A 80 2.07 23.68 -12.87
CA VAL A 80 1.65 23.17 -14.17
C VAL A 80 2.55 23.76 -15.25
N GLY A 81 3.43 22.94 -15.83
CA GLY A 81 4.33 23.38 -16.91
C GLY A 81 3.58 23.66 -18.21
N GLU A 82 4.14 24.55 -19.05
CA GLU A 82 3.60 24.85 -20.38
C GLU A 82 4.01 23.80 -21.43
N HIS A 83 5.13 23.12 -21.21
CA HIS A 83 5.67 22.09 -22.09
C HIS A 83 6.56 21.10 -21.32
N ARG A 84 6.88 19.96 -21.96
CA ARG A 84 7.68 18.86 -21.36
C ARG A 84 8.99 19.34 -20.75
N LYS A 85 9.78 20.12 -21.50
CA LYS A 85 11.08 20.61 -21.04
C LYS A 85 10.98 21.42 -19.73
N GLN A 86 10.04 22.36 -19.67
CA GLN A 86 9.81 23.17 -18.46
C GLN A 86 9.33 22.29 -17.29
N THR A 87 8.52 21.26 -17.56
CA THR A 87 8.07 20.32 -16.53
C THR A 87 9.25 19.57 -15.89
N LEU A 88 10.21 19.11 -16.70
CA LEU A 88 11.43 18.44 -16.23
C LEU A 88 12.36 19.39 -15.46
N GLU A 89 12.50 20.64 -15.93
CA GLU A 89 13.31 21.67 -15.28
C GLU A 89 12.76 22.01 -13.88
N LEU A 90 11.44 22.19 -13.76
CA LEU A 90 10.76 22.60 -12.52
C LEU A 90 10.51 21.46 -11.52
N ALA A 91 10.51 20.20 -11.97
CA ALA A 91 10.37 19.03 -11.12
C ALA A 91 11.52 18.94 -10.10
N GLU A 92 11.25 18.47 -8.89
CA GLU A 92 12.23 18.39 -7.81
C GLU A 92 12.20 16.99 -7.18
N PRO A 93 13.32 16.52 -6.58
CA PRO A 93 13.25 15.34 -5.72
C PRO A 93 12.38 15.66 -4.49
N LEU A 94 11.97 14.64 -3.74
CA LEU A 94 11.14 14.83 -2.54
C LEU A 94 11.85 15.59 -1.41
N GLU A 95 13.18 15.67 -1.48
CA GLU A 95 14.06 16.45 -0.62
C GLU A 95 14.25 17.90 -1.10
N GLY A 96 13.60 18.28 -2.20
CA GLY A 96 13.70 19.60 -2.81
C GLY A 96 13.12 20.74 -1.97
N ALA A 97 13.31 21.97 -2.46
CA ALA A 97 12.89 23.19 -1.79
C ALA A 97 11.37 23.26 -1.62
N THR A 98 10.61 22.86 -2.64
CA THR A 98 9.14 22.92 -2.65
C THR A 98 8.56 22.02 -1.55
N MET A 99 9.06 20.79 -1.46
CA MET A 99 8.65 19.84 -0.43
C MET A 99 9.07 20.29 0.97
N THR A 100 10.25 20.89 1.11
CA THR A 100 10.69 21.48 2.38
C THR A 100 9.72 22.56 2.86
N GLN A 101 9.27 23.45 1.97
CA GLN A 101 8.28 24.48 2.30
C GLN A 101 6.93 23.88 2.70
N TYR A 102 6.43 22.88 1.98
CA TYR A 102 5.18 22.20 2.35
C TYR A 102 5.24 21.50 3.72
N LYS A 103 6.37 20.85 4.04
CA LYS A 103 6.60 20.24 5.36
C LYS A 103 6.61 21.30 6.47
N GLU A 104 7.21 22.46 6.23
CA GLU A 104 7.23 23.56 7.19
C GLU A 104 5.83 24.18 7.38
N LEU A 105 5.03 24.30 6.31
CA LEU A 105 3.63 24.74 6.42
C LEU A 105 2.79 23.78 7.26
N ALA A 106 2.91 22.47 7.03
CA ALA A 106 2.22 21.44 7.81
C ALA A 106 2.56 21.58 9.32
N LYS A 107 3.85 21.73 9.63
CA LYS A 107 4.37 21.91 10.99
C LYS A 107 3.90 23.22 11.63
N THR A 108 4.04 24.34 10.91
CA THR A 108 3.64 25.69 11.38
C THR A 108 2.16 25.75 11.70
N HIS A 109 1.32 25.14 10.85
CA HIS A 109 -0.13 25.12 11.06
C HIS A 109 -0.60 23.99 11.98
N GLN A 110 0.28 23.06 12.38
CA GLN A 110 -0.05 21.83 13.13
C GLN A 110 -1.19 21.08 12.45
N MET A 111 -1.00 20.79 11.17
CA MET A 111 -2.03 20.24 10.30
C MET A 111 -1.43 19.17 9.39
N TRP A 112 -2.12 18.05 9.25
CA TRP A 112 -1.79 17.05 8.24
C TRP A 112 -2.06 17.63 6.84
N VAL A 113 -1.26 17.27 5.85
CA VAL A 113 -1.48 17.69 4.47
C VAL A 113 -1.30 16.53 3.49
N SER A 114 -2.25 16.42 2.57
CA SER A 114 -2.21 15.54 1.42
C SER A 114 -1.79 16.36 0.20
N LEU A 115 -0.54 16.21 -0.24
CA LEU A 115 0.02 16.84 -1.43
C LEU A 115 -0.31 15.99 -2.65
N GLY A 116 -1.38 16.34 -3.35
CA GLY A 116 -2.14 15.43 -4.18
C GLY A 116 -1.51 14.91 -5.48
N GLY A 117 -0.26 15.28 -5.78
CA GLY A 117 0.42 14.86 -7.00
C GLY A 117 1.49 15.88 -7.40
N ILE A 118 2.64 15.83 -6.73
CA ILE A 118 3.80 16.66 -7.06
C ILE A 118 4.63 16.00 -8.17
N HIS A 119 5.35 16.81 -8.93
CA HIS A 119 6.26 16.35 -9.98
C HIS A 119 7.61 15.96 -9.35
N GLU A 120 7.74 14.69 -8.99
CA GLU A 120 8.94 14.12 -8.38
C GLU A 120 9.98 13.78 -9.46
N SER A 121 11.13 14.44 -9.46
CA SER A 121 12.20 14.12 -10.40
C SER A 121 12.83 12.76 -10.08
N ILE A 122 13.06 11.93 -11.11
CA ILE A 122 13.82 10.69 -10.98
C ILE A 122 15.30 10.99 -11.20
N LEU A 123 16.14 10.57 -10.26
CA LEU A 123 17.58 10.72 -10.33
C LEU A 123 18.24 9.44 -10.84
N ASP A 124 19.28 9.56 -11.65
CA ASP A 124 20.09 8.44 -12.10
C ASP A 124 21.18 8.05 -11.06
N ALA A 125 22.05 7.10 -11.42
CA ALA A 125 23.12 6.62 -10.55
C ALA A 125 24.15 7.70 -10.17
N ASN A 126 24.21 8.83 -10.90
CA ASN A 126 25.09 9.96 -10.63
C ASN A 126 24.39 11.09 -9.87
N ASN A 127 23.13 10.89 -9.44
CA ASN A 127 22.23 11.89 -8.87
C ASN A 127 21.81 13.00 -9.85
N ASP A 128 21.92 12.76 -11.16
CA ASP A 128 21.43 13.70 -12.17
C ASP A 128 19.95 13.45 -12.49
N LYS A 129 19.21 14.51 -12.80
CA LYS A 129 17.80 14.40 -13.23
C LYS A 129 17.71 13.65 -14.56
N THR A 130 16.90 12.61 -14.59
CA THR A 130 16.53 11.92 -15.83
C THR A 130 15.52 12.73 -16.64
N ASP A 131 15.17 12.23 -17.84
CA ASP A 131 14.11 12.79 -18.68
C ASP A 131 12.69 12.33 -18.29
N LYS A 132 12.57 11.69 -17.12
CA LYS A 132 11.34 11.14 -16.54
C LYS A 132 11.12 11.62 -15.11
N ILE A 133 9.84 11.64 -14.72
CA ILE A 133 9.38 12.04 -13.39
C ILE A 133 8.32 11.06 -12.89
N TYR A 134 8.01 11.11 -11.59
CA TYR A 134 6.76 10.55 -11.08
C TYR A 134 5.74 11.65 -10.83
N ASN A 135 4.46 11.26 -10.88
CA ASN A 135 3.36 12.04 -10.31
C ASN A 135 3.05 11.44 -8.94
N THR A 136 3.42 12.17 -7.89
CA THR A 136 3.59 11.60 -6.56
C THR A 136 2.65 12.25 -5.56
N HIS A 137 1.72 11.47 -5.02
CA HIS A 137 0.89 11.86 -3.90
C HIS A 137 1.66 11.63 -2.61
N VAL A 138 1.94 12.70 -1.87
CA VAL A 138 2.68 12.64 -0.60
C VAL A 138 1.77 13.01 0.56
N LEU A 139 1.81 12.20 1.62
CA LEU A 139 1.12 12.48 2.86
C LEU A 139 2.13 12.95 3.91
N VAL A 140 1.90 14.14 4.47
CA VAL A 140 2.76 14.75 5.50
C VAL A 140 1.94 14.97 6.77
N ASN A 141 2.49 14.59 7.93
CA ASN A 141 1.84 14.81 9.22
C ASN A 141 2.01 16.24 9.75
N ASP A 142 1.37 16.54 10.87
CA ASP A 142 1.44 17.82 11.58
C ASP A 142 2.79 18.13 12.23
N LEU A 143 3.76 17.20 12.18
CA LEU A 143 5.16 17.42 12.56
C LEU A 143 6.05 17.74 11.35
N GLY A 144 5.48 17.70 10.13
CA GLY A 144 6.23 17.88 8.88
C GLY A 144 6.95 16.62 8.42
N GLU A 145 6.59 15.44 8.90
CA GLU A 145 7.18 14.16 8.49
C GLU A 145 6.38 13.52 7.36
N VAL A 146 7.07 12.94 6.37
CA VAL A 146 6.43 12.18 5.29
C VAL A 146 6.00 10.83 5.84
N VAL A 147 4.69 10.55 5.83
CA VAL A 147 4.09 9.33 6.36
C VAL A 147 3.84 8.29 5.27
N SER A 148 3.56 8.75 4.06
CA SER A 148 3.31 7.86 2.91
C SER A 148 3.57 8.56 1.59
N ILE A 149 3.91 7.75 0.60
CA ILE A 149 4.17 8.16 -0.78
C ILE A 149 3.43 7.18 -1.68
N TYR A 150 2.60 7.71 -2.58
CA TYR A 150 1.97 6.95 -3.65
C TYR A 150 2.35 7.58 -4.99
N ARG A 151 2.85 6.77 -5.92
CA ARG A 151 3.16 7.21 -7.29
C ARG A 151 2.04 6.74 -8.21
N LYS A 152 1.49 7.65 -9.02
CA LYS A 152 0.32 7.42 -9.89
C LYS A 152 0.49 6.15 -10.73
N LEU A 153 -0.45 5.22 -10.60
CA LEU A 153 -0.38 3.95 -11.33
C LEU A 153 -0.84 4.10 -12.78
N HIS A 154 -1.93 4.83 -13.00
CA HIS A 154 -2.56 4.94 -14.31
C HIS A 154 -2.27 6.32 -14.92
N LEU A 155 -1.49 6.32 -16.01
CA LEU A 155 -1.18 7.53 -16.76
C LEU A 155 -2.23 7.79 -17.84
N PHE A 156 -2.56 9.06 -18.06
CA PHE A 156 -3.51 9.47 -19.08
C PHE A 156 -2.84 9.59 -20.44
N ASP A 157 -2.97 8.55 -21.25
CA ASP A 157 -2.57 8.52 -22.65
C ASP A 157 -3.81 8.41 -23.53
N VAL A 158 -4.04 9.43 -24.38
CA VAL A 158 -5.10 9.49 -25.37
C VAL A 158 -4.51 9.91 -26.71
N GLU A 159 -4.80 9.09 -27.72
CA GLU A 159 -4.44 9.34 -29.11
C GLU A 159 -5.70 9.15 -29.95
N THR A 160 -6.24 10.27 -30.44
CA THR A 160 -7.35 10.33 -31.40
C THR A 160 -6.89 11.09 -32.63
N GLU A 161 -7.68 11.06 -33.71
CA GLU A 161 -7.40 11.85 -34.92
C GLU A 161 -7.29 13.37 -34.63
N GLU A 162 -8.00 13.84 -33.60
CA GLU A 162 -8.10 15.26 -33.23
C GLU A 162 -7.13 15.67 -32.10
N MET A 163 -6.70 14.73 -31.26
CA MET A 163 -5.91 15.02 -30.06
C MET A 163 -4.92 13.91 -29.75
N ARG A 164 -3.65 14.31 -29.57
CA ARG A 164 -2.60 13.43 -29.04
C ARG A 164 -2.07 14.02 -27.73
N PHE A 165 -2.35 13.33 -26.63
CA PHE A 165 -1.85 13.66 -25.30
C PHE A 165 -1.34 12.39 -24.62
N ARG A 166 -0.07 12.35 -24.24
CA ARG A 166 0.54 11.21 -23.55
C ARG A 166 1.25 11.67 -22.29
N GLU A 167 0.64 11.44 -21.13
CA GLU A 167 1.29 11.66 -19.84
C GLU A 167 2.55 10.80 -19.71
N SER A 168 2.54 9.59 -20.30
CA SER A 168 3.67 8.65 -20.27
C SER A 168 4.92 9.13 -21.01
N ASP A 169 4.84 10.17 -21.84
CA ASP A 169 6.01 10.77 -22.48
C ASP A 169 6.97 11.36 -21.45
N VAL A 170 6.47 11.81 -20.29
CA VAL A 170 7.25 12.48 -19.23
C VAL A 170 7.15 11.74 -17.90
N VAL A 171 5.97 11.20 -17.58
CA VAL A 171 5.70 10.57 -16.29
C VAL A 171 5.92 9.06 -16.38
N THR A 172 6.54 8.49 -15.37
CA THR A 172 6.69 7.05 -15.16
C THR A 172 5.57 6.56 -14.24
N PRO A 173 4.90 5.43 -14.54
CA PRO A 173 3.88 4.89 -13.65
C PRO A 173 4.50 4.39 -12.35
N GLY A 174 3.73 4.46 -11.27
CA GLY A 174 4.10 3.87 -9.99
C GLY A 174 4.28 2.35 -10.07
N PRO A 175 5.21 1.76 -9.29
CA PRO A 175 5.54 0.35 -9.40
C PRO A 175 4.56 -0.61 -8.69
N HIS A 176 3.74 -0.12 -7.76
CA HIS A 176 2.83 -0.95 -6.96
C HIS A 176 1.73 -0.13 -6.27
N LEU A 177 0.62 -0.79 -5.92
CA LEU A 177 -0.39 -0.24 -5.03
C LEU A 177 0.18 -0.09 -3.62
N VAL A 178 -0.12 1.02 -2.95
CA VAL A 178 0.34 1.30 -1.59
C VAL A 178 -0.79 0.98 -0.62
N ALA A 179 -0.48 0.24 0.45
CA ALA A 179 -1.47 -0.12 1.47
C ALA A 179 -2.06 1.15 2.13
N PRO A 180 -3.34 1.13 2.53
CA PRO A 180 -3.95 2.24 3.24
C PRO A 180 -3.19 2.61 4.52
N VAL A 181 -3.05 3.90 4.79
CA VAL A 181 -2.21 4.43 5.87
C VAL A 181 -3.06 4.96 7.01
N ASN A 182 -2.63 4.71 8.25
CA ASN A 182 -3.30 5.22 9.44
C ASN A 182 -3.10 6.74 9.54
N THR A 183 -4.21 7.47 9.67
CA THR A 183 -4.22 8.92 9.85
C THR A 183 -5.18 9.29 10.99
N PRO A 184 -5.14 10.55 11.50
CA PRO A 184 -6.09 11.00 12.53
C PRO A 184 -7.57 10.91 12.13
N ILE A 185 -7.87 10.87 10.82
CA ILE A 185 -9.25 10.81 10.30
C ILE A 185 -9.71 9.40 9.94
N GLY A 186 -8.80 8.41 9.91
CA GLY A 186 -9.09 7.01 9.57
C GLY A 186 -8.02 6.38 8.68
N LEU A 187 -8.29 5.17 8.22
CA LEU A 187 -7.40 4.44 7.31
C LEU A 187 -7.59 4.94 5.87
N LEU A 188 -6.57 5.58 5.31
CA LEU A 188 -6.63 6.35 4.06
C LEU A 188 -5.90 5.64 2.92
N GLY A 189 -6.62 5.33 1.83
CA GLY A 189 -6.06 4.82 0.58
C GLY A 189 -5.79 5.95 -0.42
N MET A 190 -4.56 6.01 -0.92
CA MET A 190 -4.06 7.08 -1.80
C MET A 190 -4.18 6.68 -3.28
N GLN A 191 -4.74 7.56 -4.10
CA GLN A 191 -4.85 7.46 -5.55
C GLN A 191 -4.82 8.87 -6.15
N ILE A 192 -4.58 9.02 -7.46
CA ILE A 192 -4.49 10.32 -8.14
C ILE A 192 -5.32 10.31 -9.43
N CYS A 193 -6.20 11.29 -9.57
CA CYS A 193 -6.84 11.67 -10.84
C CYS A 193 -7.32 10.50 -11.71
N TYR A 194 -6.56 10.13 -12.73
CA TYR A 194 -6.93 9.11 -13.71
C TYR A 194 -7.16 7.73 -13.08
N ASP A 195 -6.55 7.45 -11.93
CA ASP A 195 -6.82 6.26 -11.11
C ASP A 195 -8.31 6.11 -10.75
N LEU A 196 -9.06 7.23 -10.71
CA LEU A 196 -10.51 7.26 -10.49
C LEU A 196 -11.28 6.39 -11.49
N ARG A 197 -10.75 6.18 -12.70
CA ARG A 197 -11.42 5.38 -13.73
C ARG A 197 -11.32 3.87 -13.49
N PHE A 198 -10.41 3.43 -12.64
CA PHE A 198 -10.10 2.02 -12.39
C PHE A 198 -10.64 1.61 -11.02
N GLY A 199 -11.87 1.08 -10.99
CA GLY A 199 -12.56 0.70 -9.75
C GLY A 199 -11.87 -0.45 -9.01
N GLU A 200 -11.06 -1.24 -9.70
CA GLU A 200 -10.26 -2.34 -9.19
C GLU A 200 -9.31 -1.87 -8.09
N ALA A 201 -8.52 -0.82 -8.35
CA ALA A 201 -7.56 -0.29 -7.39
C ALA A 201 -8.26 0.18 -6.10
N SER A 202 -9.43 0.81 -6.23
CA SER A 202 -10.24 1.28 -5.11
C SER A 202 -10.87 0.13 -4.31
N SER A 203 -11.35 -0.90 -5.00
CA SER A 203 -11.84 -2.13 -4.39
C SER A 203 -10.74 -2.88 -3.64
N LEU A 204 -9.50 -2.89 -4.15
CA LEU A 204 -8.34 -3.46 -3.48
C LEU A 204 -7.97 -2.67 -2.23
N LEU A 205 -7.89 -1.34 -2.31
CA LEU A 205 -7.64 -0.48 -1.14
C LEU A 205 -8.72 -0.68 -0.05
N ARG A 206 -9.97 -0.82 -0.46
CA ARG A 206 -11.06 -1.13 0.48
C ARG A 206 -10.96 -2.54 1.06
N LYS A 207 -10.57 -3.55 0.27
CA LYS A 207 -10.29 -4.90 0.78
C LYS A 207 -9.22 -4.86 1.89
N LEU A 208 -8.25 -3.97 1.75
CA LEU A 208 -7.19 -3.69 2.75
C LEU A 208 -7.65 -2.78 3.90
N GLY A 209 -8.94 -2.47 3.98
CA GLY A 209 -9.56 -1.75 5.10
C GLY A 209 -9.73 -0.24 4.89
N ALA A 210 -9.38 0.33 3.72
CA ALA A 210 -9.49 1.77 3.50
C ALA A 210 -10.90 2.28 3.82
N GLN A 211 -11.00 3.20 4.77
CA GLN A 211 -12.23 3.89 5.16
C GLN A 211 -12.43 5.17 4.35
N ILE A 212 -11.33 5.70 3.82
CA ILE A 212 -11.24 6.92 3.03
C ILE A 212 -10.41 6.61 1.78
N LEU A 213 -10.85 7.06 0.62
CA LEU A 213 -10.13 7.05 -0.64
C LEU A 213 -9.92 8.48 -1.11
N THR A 214 -8.79 8.76 -1.74
CA THR A 214 -8.49 10.10 -2.24
C THR A 214 -8.29 10.11 -3.76
N TYR A 215 -8.76 11.16 -4.43
CA TYR A 215 -8.46 11.41 -5.85
C TYR A 215 -8.15 12.89 -6.10
N PRO A 216 -7.09 13.45 -5.49
CA PRO A 216 -6.56 14.73 -5.92
C PRO A 216 -6.35 14.76 -7.43
N SER A 217 -6.78 15.84 -8.10
CA SER A 217 -6.89 15.82 -9.56
C SER A 217 -6.71 17.17 -10.23
N ALA A 218 -6.19 17.12 -11.45
CA ALA A 218 -6.25 18.18 -12.45
C ALA A 218 -7.10 17.72 -13.65
N PHE A 219 -8.38 17.44 -13.38
CA PHE A 219 -9.31 16.81 -14.32
C PHE A 219 -9.65 17.77 -15.48
N ALA A 220 -9.49 17.31 -16.72
CA ALA A 220 -9.77 18.12 -17.91
C ALA A 220 -11.23 18.58 -17.96
N TYR A 221 -11.47 19.84 -18.34
CA TYR A 221 -12.79 20.47 -18.27
C TYR A 221 -13.94 19.64 -18.88
N SER A 222 -13.79 19.18 -20.13
CA SER A 222 -14.84 18.44 -20.85
C SER A 222 -15.23 17.13 -20.17
N THR A 223 -14.24 16.35 -19.74
CA THR A 223 -14.48 15.08 -19.05
C THR A 223 -14.87 15.26 -17.59
N GLY A 224 -14.42 16.34 -16.95
CA GLY A 224 -14.81 16.69 -15.58
C GLY A 224 -16.29 17.01 -15.50
N LYS A 225 -16.78 17.86 -16.42
CA LYS A 225 -18.19 18.19 -16.54
C LYS A 225 -19.10 16.96 -16.66
N ALA A 226 -18.65 15.93 -17.37
CA ALA A 226 -19.44 14.72 -17.62
C ALA A 226 -19.28 13.64 -16.53
N HIS A 227 -18.07 13.44 -16.00
CA HIS A 227 -17.73 12.23 -15.25
C HIS A 227 -17.32 12.46 -13.80
N TRP A 228 -16.89 13.68 -13.42
CA TRP A 228 -16.21 13.93 -12.16
C TRP A 228 -17.03 13.49 -10.94
N GLU A 229 -18.21 14.07 -10.75
CA GLU A 229 -19.06 13.73 -9.61
C GLU A 229 -19.54 12.27 -9.68
N VAL A 230 -19.94 11.80 -10.85
CA VAL A 230 -20.48 10.45 -11.05
C VAL A 230 -19.46 9.40 -10.62
N LEU A 231 -18.21 9.52 -11.07
CA LEU A 231 -17.16 8.56 -10.73
C LEU A 231 -16.79 8.64 -9.25
N LEU A 232 -16.63 9.85 -8.68
CA LEU A 232 -16.31 10.00 -7.26
C LEU A 232 -17.39 9.38 -6.36
N ARG A 233 -18.66 9.61 -6.68
CA ARG A 233 -19.79 9.01 -5.95
C ARG A 233 -19.85 7.51 -6.16
N ALA A 234 -19.60 7.01 -7.37
CA ALA A 234 -19.53 5.57 -7.63
C ALA A 234 -18.46 4.90 -6.75
N ARG A 235 -17.25 5.47 -6.67
CA ARG A 235 -16.18 4.96 -5.80
C ARG A 235 -16.58 4.97 -4.33
N ALA A 236 -17.26 6.01 -3.87
CA ALA A 236 -17.74 6.10 -2.49
C ALA A 236 -18.77 5.02 -2.17
N ILE A 237 -19.73 4.81 -3.08
CA ILE A 237 -20.84 3.85 -2.91
C ILE A 237 -20.34 2.41 -2.97
N GLU A 238 -19.64 2.03 -4.06
CA GLU A 238 -19.24 0.64 -4.30
C GLU A 238 -18.21 0.15 -3.26
N ASN A 239 -17.37 1.08 -2.77
CA ASN A 239 -16.36 0.79 -1.77
C ASN A 239 -16.81 1.16 -0.36
N GLN A 240 -17.99 1.72 -0.16
CA GLN A 240 -18.55 2.16 1.14
C GLN A 240 -17.52 2.92 1.99
N SER A 241 -16.81 3.85 1.33
CA SER A 241 -15.72 4.63 1.88
C SER A 241 -15.96 6.10 1.60
N TYR A 242 -15.45 6.98 2.46
CA TYR A 242 -15.41 8.40 2.13
C TYR A 242 -14.53 8.60 0.90
N VAL A 243 -14.89 9.54 0.04
CA VAL A 243 -14.06 9.96 -1.08
C VAL A 243 -13.72 11.44 -0.92
N ILE A 244 -12.43 11.75 -0.96
CA ILE A 244 -11.92 13.11 -0.82
C ILE A 244 -11.13 13.48 -2.08
N ALA A 245 -11.60 14.49 -2.81
CA ALA A 245 -11.01 14.87 -4.09
C ALA A 245 -10.78 16.38 -4.16
N ALA A 246 -9.56 16.80 -3.82
CA ALA A 246 -9.08 18.15 -4.08
C ALA A 246 -8.86 18.35 -5.59
N ALA A 247 -9.18 19.53 -6.12
CA ALA A 247 -9.19 19.73 -7.57
C ALA A 247 -8.45 21.00 -8.00
N GLN A 248 -7.71 20.91 -9.10
CA GLN A 248 -7.35 22.09 -9.89
C GLN A 248 -8.59 22.64 -10.58
N LYS A 249 -8.64 23.96 -10.77
CA LYS A 249 -9.69 24.66 -11.52
C LYS A 249 -9.09 25.70 -12.46
N GLY A 250 -9.76 25.95 -13.58
CA GLY A 250 -9.50 27.11 -14.42
C GLY A 250 -8.38 26.89 -15.44
N ALA A 251 -8.02 27.95 -16.15
CA ALA A 251 -7.00 27.91 -17.20
C ALA A 251 -5.59 28.02 -16.59
N HIS A 252 -4.83 26.94 -16.68
CA HIS A 252 -3.43 26.90 -16.23
C HIS A 252 -2.50 27.61 -17.22
N ASN A 253 -2.83 27.49 -18.50
CA ASN A 253 -2.17 28.12 -19.64
C ASN A 253 -3.12 28.05 -20.86
N SER A 254 -2.66 28.50 -22.03
CA SER A 254 -3.48 28.55 -23.26
C SER A 254 -3.99 27.20 -23.78
N LYS A 255 -3.43 26.07 -23.30
CA LYS A 255 -3.75 24.72 -23.80
C LYS A 255 -4.37 23.80 -22.75
N ARG A 256 -4.35 24.18 -21.46
CA ARG A 256 -4.80 23.31 -20.36
C ARG A 256 -5.75 24.04 -19.43
N THR A 257 -6.96 23.52 -19.30
CA THR A 257 -7.99 24.01 -18.38
C THR A 257 -8.56 22.85 -17.56
N SER A 258 -8.67 23.06 -16.25
CA SER A 258 -9.23 22.07 -15.32
C SER A 258 -10.64 22.42 -14.88
N TRP A 259 -11.42 21.37 -14.58
CA TRP A 259 -12.84 21.45 -14.21
C TRP A 259 -13.08 22.12 -12.85
N GLY A 260 -12.28 21.80 -11.83
CA GLY A 260 -12.56 22.20 -10.44
C GLY A 260 -13.56 21.27 -9.76
N HIS A 261 -14.48 21.86 -9.00
CA HIS A 261 -15.45 21.16 -8.15
C HIS A 261 -14.78 20.18 -7.17
N ALA A 262 -13.75 20.61 -6.44
CA ALA A 262 -13.21 19.84 -5.33
C ALA A 262 -14.35 19.46 -4.38
N LEU A 263 -14.46 18.18 -4.01
CA LEU A 263 -15.60 17.70 -3.24
C LEU A 263 -15.28 16.53 -2.31
N VAL A 264 -16.11 16.35 -1.28
CA VAL A 264 -16.08 15.22 -0.33
C VAL A 264 -17.39 14.46 -0.45
N VAL A 265 -17.31 13.13 -0.57
CA VAL A 265 -18.47 12.22 -0.62
C VAL A 265 -18.44 11.28 0.58
N ASP A 266 -19.60 11.04 1.19
CA ASP A 266 -19.76 10.05 2.26
C ASP A 266 -19.87 8.61 1.71
N PRO A 267 -19.75 7.57 2.58
CA PRO A 267 -19.88 6.16 2.19
C PRO A 267 -21.21 5.76 1.54
N TRP A 268 -22.23 6.62 1.55
CA TRP A 268 -23.53 6.40 0.92
C TRP A 268 -23.65 7.14 -0.42
N GLY A 269 -22.61 7.86 -0.84
CA GLY A 269 -22.62 8.63 -2.08
C GLY A 269 -23.21 10.03 -1.94
N LYS A 270 -23.44 10.54 -0.71
CA LYS A 270 -23.88 11.92 -0.48
C LYS A 270 -22.68 12.87 -0.52
N VAL A 271 -22.76 13.93 -1.32
CA VAL A 271 -21.77 15.02 -1.31
C VAL A 271 -21.92 15.82 -0.02
N LEU A 272 -20.84 15.90 0.78
CA LEU A 272 -20.80 16.59 2.07
C LEU A 272 -20.24 18.00 1.96
N ALA A 273 -19.29 18.21 1.05
CA ALA A 273 -18.62 19.48 0.83
C ALA A 273 -18.26 19.61 -0.65
N ASN A 274 -18.35 20.83 -1.19
CA ASN A 274 -18.03 21.15 -2.58
C ASN A 274 -17.50 22.59 -2.66
N CYS A 275 -16.38 22.83 -3.34
CA CYS A 275 -15.87 24.18 -3.60
C CYS A 275 -16.65 24.94 -4.69
N GLU A 276 -17.54 24.24 -5.40
CA GLU A 276 -18.36 24.76 -6.48
C GLU A 276 -17.52 25.52 -7.52
N GLU A 277 -18.02 26.69 -7.94
CA GLU A 277 -17.43 27.50 -8.98
C GLU A 277 -16.34 28.48 -8.49
N GLN A 278 -15.87 28.38 -7.25
CA GLN A 278 -14.87 29.33 -6.72
C GLN A 278 -13.45 29.01 -7.19
N ASP A 279 -12.63 30.00 -7.58
CA ASP A 279 -11.29 29.73 -8.13
C ASP A 279 -10.28 29.21 -7.09
N LEU A 280 -10.03 29.98 -6.03
CA LEU A 280 -9.16 29.61 -4.91
C LEU A 280 -9.97 29.48 -3.62
N ALA A 281 -10.36 28.26 -3.27
CA ALA A 281 -11.30 28.01 -2.19
C ALA A 281 -10.98 26.75 -1.40
N ILE A 282 -11.59 26.68 -0.21
CA ILE A 282 -11.72 25.43 0.53
C ILE A 282 -13.19 25.12 0.77
N ALA A 283 -13.49 23.85 0.95
CA ALA A 283 -14.72 23.40 1.60
C ALA A 283 -14.36 22.44 2.73
N THR A 284 -15.17 22.39 3.79
CA THR A 284 -14.89 21.56 4.97
C THR A 284 -15.95 20.49 5.16
N ALA A 285 -15.52 19.35 5.69
CA ALA A 285 -16.40 18.24 6.04
C ALA A 285 -15.92 17.59 7.34
N GLU A 286 -16.85 17.04 8.12
CA GLU A 286 -16.53 16.21 9.27
C GLU A 286 -16.56 14.72 8.86
N ILE A 287 -15.50 13.98 9.23
CA ILE A 287 -15.39 12.55 8.94
C ILE A 287 -15.85 11.73 10.15
N ASP A 288 -16.99 11.04 10.01
CA ASP A 288 -17.51 10.10 11.00
C ASP A 288 -17.35 8.65 10.53
N LEU A 289 -16.35 7.95 11.05
CA LEU A 289 -16.07 6.55 10.70
C LEU A 289 -17.17 5.58 11.14
N ASN A 290 -18.08 5.97 12.05
CA ASN A 290 -19.26 5.16 12.35
C ASN A 290 -20.19 5.05 11.15
N LYS A 291 -20.18 6.03 10.24
CA LYS A 291 -20.92 5.99 8.98
C LYS A 291 -20.44 4.83 8.10
N ASN A 292 -19.13 4.61 7.97
CA ASN A 292 -18.59 3.46 7.25
C ASN A 292 -19.14 2.15 7.85
N VAL A 293 -19.00 1.97 9.17
CA VAL A 293 -19.45 0.76 9.87
C VAL A 293 -20.95 0.53 9.69
N SER A 294 -21.75 1.58 9.84
CA SER A 294 -23.22 1.50 9.68
C SER A 294 -23.63 1.10 8.27
N VAL A 295 -23.06 1.75 7.24
CA VAL A 295 -23.35 1.44 5.83
C VAL A 295 -22.94 0.00 5.50
N GLN A 296 -21.76 -0.43 5.95
CA GLN A 296 -21.26 -1.79 5.74
C GLN A 296 -22.13 -2.85 6.41
N LYS A 297 -22.58 -2.60 7.64
CA LYS A 297 -23.46 -3.50 8.39
C LYS A 297 -24.82 -3.66 7.70
N ASN A 298 -25.39 -2.54 7.24
CA ASN A 298 -26.73 -2.54 6.65
C ASN A 298 -26.74 -3.02 5.19
N MET A 299 -25.60 -2.93 4.50
CA MET A 299 -25.45 -3.34 3.10
C MET A 299 -24.09 -4.04 2.90
N PRO A 300 -23.94 -5.32 3.28
CA PRO A 300 -22.63 -5.98 3.34
C PRO A 300 -22.12 -6.45 1.95
N VAL A 301 -21.99 -5.53 0.98
CA VAL A 301 -21.64 -5.86 -0.42
C VAL A 301 -20.32 -6.61 -0.58
N PHE A 302 -19.33 -6.35 0.28
CA PHE A 302 -18.05 -7.07 0.25
C PHE A 302 -18.18 -8.53 0.70
N GLN A 303 -19.18 -8.87 1.53
CA GLN A 303 -19.48 -10.25 1.91
C GLN A 303 -20.24 -11.00 0.81
N HIS A 304 -20.92 -10.26 -0.08
CA HIS A 304 -21.68 -10.82 -1.20
C HIS A 304 -20.83 -11.01 -2.47
N LYS A 305 -19.56 -10.58 -2.49
CA LYS A 305 -18.66 -10.77 -3.64
C LYS A 305 -18.46 -12.27 -3.90
N ARG A 306 -18.66 -12.69 -5.15
CA ARG A 306 -18.51 -14.08 -5.59
C ARG A 306 -17.05 -14.41 -5.89
N ASN A 307 -16.23 -14.49 -4.84
CA ASN A 307 -14.79 -14.83 -4.92
C ASN A 307 -14.52 -16.24 -5.48
N ASP A 308 -15.56 -17.07 -5.58
CA ASP A 308 -15.59 -18.36 -6.25
C ASP A 308 -15.77 -18.27 -7.77
N VAL A 309 -16.31 -17.15 -8.28
CA VAL A 309 -16.53 -16.91 -9.72
C VAL A 309 -15.49 -15.93 -10.28
N TYR A 310 -15.17 -14.88 -9.52
CA TYR A 310 -14.14 -13.91 -9.86
C TYR A 310 -13.43 -13.43 -8.60
N SER A 311 -12.12 -13.25 -8.64
CA SER A 311 -11.36 -12.70 -7.53
C SER A 311 -10.54 -11.50 -7.97
N LEU A 312 -10.49 -10.50 -7.11
CA LEU A 312 -9.60 -9.35 -7.28
C LEU A 312 -8.42 -9.48 -6.31
N THR A 313 -7.24 -9.68 -6.87
CA THR A 313 -5.99 -9.88 -6.14
C THR A 313 -4.98 -8.82 -6.56
N SER A 314 -4.36 -8.15 -5.59
CA SER A 314 -3.28 -7.20 -5.84
C SER A 314 -1.95 -7.93 -5.85
N PHE A 315 -1.08 -7.60 -6.80
CA PHE A 315 0.27 -8.15 -6.86
C PHE A 315 1.27 -7.20 -6.20
N GLY A 316 2.34 -7.75 -5.62
CA GLY A 316 3.42 -6.93 -5.06
C GLY A 316 3.13 -6.28 -3.71
N MET A 317 2.02 -6.63 -3.06
CA MET A 317 1.61 -6.11 -1.75
C MET A 317 2.14 -6.89 -0.54
N GLY A 318 2.98 -7.90 -0.75
CA GLY A 318 3.58 -8.62 0.35
C GLY A 318 4.60 -7.79 1.13
N THR A 319 4.81 -8.15 2.39
CA THR A 319 5.68 -7.47 3.34
C THR A 319 6.86 -8.37 3.75
N VAL A 320 7.94 -7.71 4.15
CA VAL A 320 9.12 -8.32 4.79
C VAL A 320 9.16 -8.06 6.30
N ASP A 321 8.26 -7.21 6.81
CA ASP A 321 8.13 -6.89 8.22
C ASP A 321 7.13 -7.86 8.88
N ILE A 322 7.64 -9.06 9.18
CA ILE A 322 6.84 -10.16 9.71
C ILE A 322 6.55 -9.97 11.19
N THR A 323 5.28 -10.00 11.57
CA THR A 323 4.83 -9.67 12.93
C THR A 323 4.45 -10.88 13.77
N GLN A 324 4.14 -12.03 13.15
CA GLN A 324 3.59 -13.20 13.83
C GLN A 324 4.13 -14.53 13.29
N ASP A 325 4.11 -15.54 14.17
CA ASP A 325 4.37 -16.93 13.81
C ASP A 325 3.20 -17.50 12.96
N HIS A 326 3.49 -18.45 12.08
CA HIS A 326 2.48 -19.10 11.25
C HIS A 326 2.46 -20.62 11.45
N GLN A 327 1.28 -21.23 11.32
CA GLN A 327 1.15 -22.68 11.37
C GLN A 327 1.61 -23.33 10.07
N PHE A 328 2.35 -24.42 10.19
CA PHE A 328 2.71 -25.30 9.09
C PHE A 328 2.32 -26.75 9.45
N ALA A 329 1.07 -27.09 9.13
CA ALA A 329 0.37 -28.23 9.72
C ALA A 329 0.40 -28.17 11.26
N LYS A 330 1.01 -29.16 11.92
CA LYS A 330 1.16 -29.21 13.38
C LYS A 330 2.35 -28.40 13.90
N ASN A 331 3.22 -27.94 13.01
CA ASN A 331 4.43 -27.21 13.36
C ASN A 331 4.17 -25.70 13.41
N ILE A 332 5.03 -24.97 14.13
CA ILE A 332 5.02 -23.50 14.17
C ILE A 332 6.27 -23.00 13.46
N ILE A 333 6.07 -22.20 12.42
CA ILE A 333 7.14 -21.46 11.75
C ILE A 333 7.32 -20.13 12.46
N LYS A 334 8.51 -19.94 13.00
CA LYS A 334 8.89 -18.73 13.73
C LYS A 334 8.98 -17.55 12.79
N LYS A 335 8.39 -16.42 13.15
CA LYS A 335 8.40 -15.19 12.33
C LYS A 335 9.80 -14.78 11.89
N GLU A 336 10.81 -15.06 12.70
CA GLU A 336 12.22 -14.73 12.41
C GLU A 336 12.80 -15.54 11.25
N THR A 337 12.20 -16.70 10.94
CA THR A 337 12.57 -17.58 9.81
C THR A 337 11.76 -17.30 8.54
N ILE A 338 10.77 -16.42 8.62
CA ILE A 338 9.92 -15.99 7.51
C ILE A 338 10.55 -14.74 6.92
N PHE A 339 10.70 -14.72 5.60
CA PHE A 339 11.35 -13.59 4.91
C PHE A 339 10.40 -12.82 3.99
N TYR A 340 9.22 -13.36 3.70
CA TYR A 340 8.22 -12.69 2.90
C TYR A 340 6.81 -13.21 3.21
N GLU A 341 5.81 -12.34 3.25
CA GLU A 341 4.42 -12.69 3.51
C GLU A 341 3.47 -11.86 2.65
N THR A 342 2.46 -12.47 2.04
CA THR A 342 1.38 -11.80 1.29
C THR A 342 0.07 -11.89 2.05
N GLU A 343 -1.08 -11.63 1.43
CA GLU A 343 -2.38 -11.77 2.10
C GLU A 343 -2.63 -13.23 2.52
N HIS A 344 -2.34 -14.20 1.64
CA HIS A 344 -2.68 -15.60 1.82
C HIS A 344 -1.48 -16.53 1.95
N CYS A 345 -0.25 -16.07 1.72
CA CYS A 345 0.94 -16.92 1.70
C CYS A 345 2.08 -16.37 2.55
N PHE A 346 3.03 -17.24 2.88
CA PHE A 346 4.28 -16.89 3.53
C PHE A 346 5.43 -17.76 3.02
N ALA A 347 6.62 -17.17 2.90
CA ALA A 347 7.84 -17.80 2.44
C ALA A 347 8.86 -17.84 3.58
N PHE A 348 9.46 -19.01 3.81
CA PHE A 348 10.30 -19.26 4.97
C PHE A 348 11.48 -20.19 4.67
N THR A 349 12.51 -20.07 5.49
CA THR A 349 13.73 -20.86 5.35
C THR A 349 13.52 -22.31 5.78
N ASN A 350 14.09 -23.23 5.00
CA ASN A 350 13.86 -24.66 5.21
C ASN A 350 14.78 -25.23 6.30
N LEU A 351 14.26 -26.20 7.06
CA LEU A 351 15.02 -26.97 8.06
C LEU A 351 16.07 -27.88 7.40
N ARG A 352 15.71 -28.48 6.26
CA ARG A 352 16.56 -29.42 5.51
C ARG A 352 16.63 -29.01 4.05
N CYS A 353 17.72 -28.33 3.70
CA CYS A 353 17.96 -27.88 2.35
C CYS A 353 18.49 -29.03 1.48
N VAL A 354 17.95 -29.17 0.27
CA VAL A 354 18.39 -30.16 -0.72
C VAL A 354 19.52 -29.58 -1.56
N VAL A 355 19.46 -28.27 -1.80
CA VAL A 355 20.54 -27.42 -2.30
C VAL A 355 20.56 -26.11 -1.49
N GLU A 356 21.65 -25.36 -1.57
CA GLU A 356 21.71 -24.01 -0.98
C GLU A 356 20.61 -23.11 -1.54
N GLY A 357 19.91 -22.37 -0.67
CA GLY A 357 18.79 -21.50 -1.07
C GLY A 357 17.46 -22.24 -1.22
N HIS A 358 17.39 -23.52 -0.87
CA HIS A 358 16.12 -24.27 -0.81
C HIS A 358 15.19 -23.68 0.27
N VAL A 359 14.12 -23.00 -0.17
CA VAL A 359 13.09 -22.41 0.69
C VAL A 359 11.71 -22.98 0.37
N LEU A 360 10.75 -22.70 1.26
CA LEU A 360 9.37 -23.13 1.12
C LEU A 360 8.43 -21.92 1.03
N VAL A 361 7.36 -22.06 0.23
CA VAL A 361 6.22 -21.14 0.21
C VAL A 361 4.95 -21.92 0.52
N SER A 362 4.18 -21.46 1.51
CA SER A 362 2.97 -22.13 2.00
C SER A 362 1.82 -21.14 2.09
N THR A 363 0.59 -21.64 2.05
CA THR A 363 -0.61 -20.85 2.40
C THR A 363 -0.69 -20.61 3.91
N LYS A 364 -1.25 -19.49 4.36
CA LYS A 364 -1.52 -19.23 5.79
C LYS A 364 -2.62 -20.13 6.33
N ARG A 365 -3.66 -20.38 5.51
CA ARG A 365 -4.72 -21.33 5.85
C ARG A 365 -4.19 -22.75 5.67
N VAL A 366 -4.15 -23.50 6.77
CA VAL A 366 -3.70 -24.90 6.76
C VAL A 366 -4.63 -25.74 5.89
N THR A 367 -4.10 -26.14 4.73
CA THR A 367 -4.82 -26.94 3.73
C THR A 367 -3.92 -28.07 3.26
N GLN A 368 -4.38 -29.32 3.34
CA GLN A 368 -3.50 -30.47 3.07
C GLN A 368 -3.17 -30.63 1.59
N ARG A 369 -4.13 -30.33 0.71
CA ARG A 369 -4.07 -30.64 -0.71
C ARG A 369 -4.34 -29.41 -1.58
N LEU A 370 -3.76 -29.38 -2.78
CA LEU A 370 -3.93 -28.26 -3.73
C LEU A 370 -5.39 -28.06 -4.17
N ASP A 371 -6.15 -29.15 -4.31
CA ASP A 371 -7.57 -29.15 -4.71
C ASP A 371 -8.51 -28.47 -3.71
N ASN A 372 -8.05 -28.26 -2.47
CA ASN A 372 -8.80 -27.62 -1.40
C ASN A 372 -8.48 -26.12 -1.26
N LEU A 373 -7.62 -25.57 -2.14
CA LEU A 373 -7.32 -24.14 -2.17
C LEU A 373 -8.44 -23.35 -2.83
N LEU A 374 -8.68 -22.14 -2.32
CA LEU A 374 -9.60 -21.18 -2.91
C LEU A 374 -8.89 -20.45 -4.07
N CYS A 375 -9.64 -19.98 -5.07
CA CYS A 375 -9.07 -19.33 -6.26
C CYS A 375 -8.09 -18.19 -5.93
N HIS A 376 -8.41 -17.37 -4.92
CA HIS A 376 -7.52 -16.27 -4.50
C HIS A 376 -6.23 -16.77 -3.83
N GLU A 377 -6.28 -17.89 -3.11
CA GLU A 377 -5.09 -18.52 -2.52
C GLU A 377 -4.22 -19.13 -3.62
N ILE A 378 -4.81 -19.78 -4.64
CA ILE A 378 -4.08 -20.32 -5.79
C ILE A 378 -3.32 -19.20 -6.51
N CYS A 379 -4.01 -18.10 -6.82
CA CYS A 379 -3.43 -16.95 -7.50
C CYS A 379 -2.28 -16.33 -6.69
N ASP A 380 -2.48 -16.10 -5.39
CA ASP A 380 -1.48 -15.50 -4.51
C ASP A 380 -0.29 -16.45 -4.28
N LEU A 381 -0.55 -17.75 -4.11
CA LEU A 381 0.48 -18.77 -3.89
C LEU A 381 1.43 -18.85 -5.06
N PHE A 382 0.92 -19.04 -6.29
CA PHE A 382 1.81 -19.18 -7.44
C PHE A 382 2.53 -17.86 -7.77
N SER A 383 1.87 -16.72 -7.58
CA SER A 383 2.52 -15.41 -7.73
C SER A 383 3.65 -15.20 -6.73
N THR A 384 3.44 -15.63 -5.48
CA THR A 384 4.45 -15.61 -4.42
C THR A 384 5.62 -16.53 -4.77
N VAL A 385 5.34 -17.75 -5.25
CA VAL A 385 6.35 -18.70 -5.73
C VAL A 385 7.21 -18.07 -6.82
N CYS A 386 6.61 -17.49 -7.86
CA CYS A 386 7.36 -16.83 -8.93
C CYS A 386 8.18 -15.63 -8.43
N LYS A 387 7.67 -14.85 -7.46
CA LYS A 387 8.43 -13.74 -6.87
C LYS A 387 9.63 -14.24 -6.08
N VAL A 388 9.45 -15.26 -5.26
CA VAL A 388 10.53 -15.86 -4.46
C VAL A 388 11.57 -16.52 -5.36
N GLN A 389 11.16 -17.22 -6.42
CA GLN A 389 12.08 -17.76 -7.42
C GLN A 389 12.97 -16.67 -8.03
N ARG A 390 12.37 -15.60 -8.58
CA ARG A 390 13.13 -14.48 -9.17
C ARG A 390 14.08 -13.82 -8.17
N MET A 391 13.64 -13.70 -6.91
CA MET A 391 14.48 -13.18 -5.84
C MET A 391 15.70 -14.08 -5.62
N LEU A 392 15.50 -15.38 -5.46
CA LEU A 392 16.58 -16.34 -5.21
C LEU A 392 17.55 -16.43 -6.40
N GLU A 393 17.04 -16.45 -7.63
CA GLU A 393 17.88 -16.46 -8.83
C GLU A 393 18.79 -15.23 -8.86
N LYS A 394 18.24 -14.04 -8.58
CA LYS A 394 19.03 -12.80 -8.51
C LYS A 394 19.99 -12.78 -7.32
N PHE A 395 19.58 -13.28 -6.15
CA PHE A 395 20.40 -13.32 -4.94
C PHE A 395 21.59 -14.27 -5.09
N TYR A 396 21.36 -15.47 -5.61
CA TYR A 396 22.37 -16.50 -5.79
C TYR A 396 23.10 -16.45 -7.15
N GLN A 397 22.75 -15.47 -8.00
CA GLN A 397 23.30 -15.31 -9.35
C GLN A 397 23.15 -16.58 -10.20
N THR A 398 21.98 -17.20 -10.12
CA THR A 398 21.62 -18.38 -10.91
C THR A 398 20.60 -18.00 -12.00
N THR A 399 20.46 -18.85 -13.02
CA THR A 399 19.55 -18.64 -14.16
C THR A 399 18.47 -19.72 -14.23
N SER A 400 18.37 -20.58 -13.22
CA SER A 400 17.46 -21.72 -13.21
C SER A 400 17.06 -22.05 -11.79
N ALA A 401 15.83 -22.52 -11.62
CA ALA A 401 15.33 -23.06 -10.36
C ALA A 401 14.47 -24.30 -10.63
N THR A 402 14.45 -25.24 -9.69
CA THR A 402 13.43 -26.27 -9.63
C THR A 402 12.33 -25.79 -8.69
N VAL A 403 11.10 -25.74 -9.19
CA VAL A 403 9.90 -25.43 -8.42
C VAL A 403 9.04 -26.68 -8.42
N THR A 404 8.78 -27.25 -7.25
CA THR A 404 8.04 -28.52 -7.14
C THR A 404 7.10 -28.52 -5.94
N VAL A 405 6.05 -29.35 -6.03
CA VAL A 405 5.04 -29.54 -5.00
C VAL A 405 4.72 -31.02 -4.91
N GLN A 406 4.72 -31.54 -3.68
CA GLN A 406 4.32 -32.91 -3.38
C GLN A 406 2.90 -32.84 -2.82
N ASP A 407 1.89 -33.18 -3.64
CA ASP A 407 0.47 -33.09 -3.28
C ASP A 407 -0.14 -34.47 -3.00
N GLY A 408 -0.16 -34.85 -1.72
CA GLY A 408 -0.62 -36.16 -1.27
C GLY A 408 0.50 -37.14 -0.90
N PRO A 409 0.19 -38.19 -0.13
CA PRO A 409 1.19 -39.11 0.44
C PRO A 409 2.00 -39.86 -0.62
N ASP A 410 1.34 -40.32 -1.69
CA ASP A 410 2.00 -41.07 -2.78
C ASP A 410 2.87 -40.17 -3.68
N ALA A 411 2.70 -38.84 -3.57
CA ALA A 411 3.58 -37.86 -4.20
C ALA A 411 4.78 -37.46 -3.31
N GLY A 412 4.93 -38.09 -2.13
CA GLY A 412 6.02 -37.82 -1.19
C GLY A 412 5.73 -36.70 -0.19
N GLN A 413 4.47 -36.23 -0.07
CA GLN A 413 4.15 -35.13 0.85
C GLN A 413 4.39 -35.52 2.31
N THR A 414 5.36 -34.87 2.96
CA THR A 414 5.75 -35.18 4.34
C THR A 414 4.97 -34.38 5.38
N VAL A 415 4.64 -33.13 5.07
CA VAL A 415 3.84 -32.25 5.94
C VAL A 415 2.46 -32.06 5.30
N PRO A 416 1.35 -32.38 6.00
CA PRO A 416 0.00 -32.28 5.45
C PRO A 416 -0.47 -30.82 5.45
N HIS A 417 0.23 -30.00 4.65
CA HIS A 417 -0.06 -28.61 4.34
C HIS A 417 0.56 -28.33 2.97
N VAL A 418 -0.15 -27.70 2.04
CA VAL A 418 0.39 -27.27 0.75
C VAL A 418 1.65 -26.42 0.96
N HIS A 419 2.76 -26.84 0.37
CA HIS A 419 3.98 -26.05 0.26
C HIS A 419 4.69 -26.32 -1.05
N PHE A 420 5.18 -25.26 -1.67
CA PHE A 420 6.07 -25.33 -2.82
C PHE A 420 7.51 -25.28 -2.35
N HIS A 421 8.32 -26.18 -2.88
CA HIS A 421 9.76 -26.14 -2.78
C HIS A 421 10.31 -25.27 -3.91
N ILE A 422 11.18 -24.33 -3.56
CA ILE A 422 11.88 -23.49 -4.54
C ILE A 422 13.38 -23.67 -4.33
N LEU A 423 14.05 -24.20 -5.34
CA LEU A 423 15.46 -24.60 -5.27
C LEU A 423 16.22 -23.92 -6.42
N PRO A 424 16.98 -22.83 -6.17
CA PRO A 424 17.85 -22.26 -7.20
C PRO A 424 18.92 -23.28 -7.59
N ARG A 425 19.14 -23.47 -8.89
CA ARG A 425 19.96 -24.56 -9.45
C ARG A 425 21.28 -24.07 -10.00
N ARG A 426 22.31 -24.88 -9.81
CA ARG A 426 23.64 -24.71 -10.40
C ARG A 426 24.02 -25.95 -11.21
N PRO A 427 24.91 -25.81 -12.21
CA PRO A 427 25.49 -26.97 -12.88
C PRO A 427 26.09 -27.93 -11.86
N ARG A 428 25.76 -29.22 -11.98
CA ARG A 428 26.29 -30.32 -11.15
C ARG A 428 25.82 -30.34 -9.68
N ASP A 429 24.69 -29.70 -9.35
CA ASP A 429 24.04 -29.91 -8.04
C ASP A 429 23.79 -31.41 -7.76
N PHE A 430 23.45 -32.16 -8.81
CA PHE A 430 23.27 -33.61 -8.79
C PHE A 430 23.97 -34.25 -9.99
N SER A 431 24.23 -35.56 -9.90
CA SER A 431 24.69 -36.36 -11.04
C SER A 431 23.66 -36.39 -12.18
N GLU A 432 22.38 -36.45 -11.83
CA GLU A 432 21.22 -36.35 -12.74
C GLU A 432 20.20 -35.41 -12.13
N ASN A 433 19.56 -34.57 -12.95
CA ASN A 433 18.65 -33.52 -12.45
C ASN A 433 17.44 -34.08 -11.70
N ASP A 434 16.94 -35.26 -12.07
CA ASP A 434 15.76 -35.91 -11.48
C ASP A 434 16.05 -36.60 -10.15
N HIS A 435 17.33 -36.75 -9.76
CA HIS A 435 17.70 -37.22 -8.42
C HIS A 435 17.23 -36.29 -7.30
N ILE A 436 16.71 -35.10 -7.63
CA ILE A 436 16.08 -34.22 -6.65
C ILE A 436 14.96 -34.90 -5.87
N TYR A 437 14.14 -35.74 -6.50
CA TYR A 437 13.04 -36.45 -5.82
C TYR A 437 13.59 -37.49 -4.86
N THR A 438 14.60 -38.25 -5.28
CA THR A 438 15.33 -39.16 -4.41
C THR A 438 15.94 -38.40 -3.23
N ARG A 439 16.56 -37.23 -3.45
CA ARG A 439 17.12 -36.41 -2.36
C ARG A 439 16.09 -35.77 -1.44
N MET A 440 14.87 -35.52 -1.92
CA MET A 440 13.75 -35.07 -1.09
C MET A 440 13.19 -36.22 -0.24
N ASP A 441 13.14 -37.43 -0.79
CA ASP A 441 12.65 -38.65 -0.13
C ASP A 441 13.69 -39.32 0.77
N ASP A 442 14.98 -39.13 0.48
CA ASP A 442 16.14 -39.60 1.23
C ASP A 442 16.22 -38.84 2.55
N ARG A 443 15.31 -39.19 3.45
CA ARG A 443 15.24 -38.78 4.87
C ARG A 443 16.48 -39.17 5.69
N CYS A 444 17.50 -39.75 5.05
CA CYS A 444 18.56 -40.59 5.64
C CYS A 444 20.00 -40.25 5.17
N LEU A 445 20.26 -39.10 4.55
CA LEU A 445 21.66 -38.64 4.43
C LEU A 445 22.08 -37.92 5.72
N ASP A 446 23.32 -38.17 6.16
CA ASP A 446 23.98 -37.79 7.43
C ASP A 446 24.06 -36.28 7.76
N GLN A 447 23.22 -35.43 7.17
CA GLN A 447 23.24 -34.00 7.43
C GLN A 447 22.31 -33.65 8.59
N PRO A 448 22.84 -33.05 9.67
CA PRO A 448 22.02 -32.62 10.80
C PRO A 448 21.04 -31.52 10.38
N ASP A 449 19.92 -31.43 11.09
CA ASP A 449 19.00 -30.31 10.95
C ASP A 449 19.73 -28.98 11.11
N ARG A 450 19.42 -28.02 10.24
CA ARG A 450 19.97 -26.67 10.36
C ARG A 450 19.53 -26.04 11.68
N SER A 451 20.44 -25.31 12.33
CA SER A 451 20.11 -24.59 13.55
C SER A 451 19.02 -23.55 13.29
N LEU A 452 18.29 -23.16 14.35
CA LEU A 452 17.34 -22.05 14.24
C LEU A 452 18.06 -20.75 13.89
N GLU A 453 19.26 -20.53 14.42
CA GLU A 453 20.06 -19.33 14.19
C GLU A 453 20.46 -19.20 12.71
N ASP A 454 20.93 -20.28 12.08
CA ASP A 454 21.27 -20.28 10.64
C ASP A 454 20.09 -19.90 9.76
N ARG A 455 18.90 -20.40 10.12
CA ARG A 455 17.66 -20.13 9.40
C ARG A 455 17.18 -18.70 9.58
N ILE A 456 17.37 -18.11 10.76
CA ILE A 456 17.06 -16.71 11.04
C ILE A 456 18.02 -15.81 10.27
N MET A 457 19.32 -16.11 10.29
CA MET A 457 20.33 -15.34 9.56
C MET A 457 20.07 -15.35 8.05
N GLU A 458 19.73 -16.51 7.49
CA GLU A 458 19.36 -16.62 6.07
C GLU A 458 18.09 -15.82 5.74
N ALA A 459 17.04 -15.94 6.56
CA ALA A 459 15.81 -15.17 6.36
C ALA A 459 16.05 -13.66 6.45
N GLN A 460 16.96 -13.20 7.34
CA GLN A 460 17.35 -11.80 7.44
C GLN A 460 18.05 -11.32 6.16
N LYS A 461 18.99 -12.10 5.61
CA LYS A 461 19.66 -11.76 4.33
C LYS A 461 18.66 -11.58 3.20
N TYR A 462 17.65 -12.45 3.12
CA TYR A 462 16.60 -12.31 2.10
C TYR A 462 15.72 -11.09 2.33
N ARG A 463 15.36 -10.78 3.58
CA ARG A 463 14.61 -9.56 3.91
C ARG A 463 15.37 -8.31 3.51
N ASP A 464 16.65 -8.22 3.84
CA ASP A 464 17.51 -7.07 3.50
C ASP A 464 17.65 -6.92 1.99
N PHE A 465 17.84 -8.03 1.27
CA PHE A 465 17.90 -8.02 -0.19
C PHE A 465 16.59 -7.57 -0.83
N MET A 466 15.44 -8.00 -0.29
CA MET A 466 14.13 -7.56 -0.77
C MET A 466 13.82 -6.09 -0.42
N LYS A 467 14.37 -5.54 0.67
CA LYS A 467 14.25 -4.11 1.00
C LYS A 467 15.05 -3.21 0.06
N GLY A 468 16.12 -3.73 -0.54
CA GLY A 468 16.98 -3.01 -1.48
C GLY A 468 16.54 -3.11 -2.95
N GLN A 469 15.41 -3.75 -3.25
CA GLN A 469 14.82 -3.83 -4.59
C GLN A 469 13.54 -3.02 -4.67
#